data_AF-A0A8J3EGY3-F1
#
_entry.id   AF-A0A8J3EGY3-F1
#
_cell.length_a   1.000
_cell.length_b   1.000
_cell.length_c   1.000
_cell.angle_alpha   90.00
_cell.angle_beta   90.00
_cell.angle_gamma   90.00
#
_symmetry.space_group_name_H-M   'P 1'
#
loop_
_entity.id
_entity.type
_entity.pdbx_description
1 polymer ?
#
loop_
_entity_poly.entity_id
_entity_poly.type
_entity_poly.pdbx_seq_one_letter_code
_entity_poly.pdbx_strand_id
1 'polypeptide(L)' 'MGTLLKWLFILLVIGGIALVGYAYVGPFFGADFSPPQTEIRQPVELDAN' A
#
# COMPACT_ATOMS: atom_id res chain seq x y z
N MET A 1 -27.32 -7.26 -24.20
CA MET A 1 -25.86 -7.34 -24.35
C MET A 1 -25.11 -6.50 -23.29
N GLY A 2 -25.52 -6.55 -22.01
CA GLY A 2 -24.84 -5.81 -20.92
C GLY A 2 -24.39 -6.71 -19.75
N THR A 3 -24.72 -8.00 -19.81
CA THR A 3 -24.49 -8.95 -18.71
C THR A 3 -23.00 -9.19 -18.47
N LEU A 4 -22.20 -9.31 -19.52
CA LEU A 4 -20.75 -9.45 -19.43
C LEU A 4 -20.09 -8.24 -18.77
N LEU A 5 -20.48 -7.03 -19.20
CA LEU A 5 -19.92 -5.79 -18.65
C LEU A 5 -20.26 -5.62 -17.16
N LYS A 6 -21.49 -5.96 -16.77
CA LYS A 6 -21.91 -5.99 -15.36
C LYS A 6 -21.02 -6.94 -14.54
N TRP A 7 -20.77 -8.15 -15.02
CA TRP A 7 -19.90 -9.11 -14.34
C TRP A 7 -18.45 -8.64 -14.25
N LEU A 8 -17.91 -8.06 -15.33
CA LEU A 8 -16.58 -7.47 -15.36
C LEU A 8 -16.43 -6.37 -14.31
N PHE A 9 -17.42 -5.50 -14.18
CA PHE A 9 -17.42 -4.44 -13.17
C PHE A 9 -17.43 -5.01 -11.75
N ILE A 10 -18.28 -6.02 -11.49
CA ILE A 10 -18.33 -6.70 -10.19
C ILE A 10 -16.98 -7.34 -9.86
N LEU A 11 -16.36 -8.03 -10.82
CA LEU A 11 -15.04 -8.65 -10.63
C LEU A 11 -13.95 -7.61 -10.38
N LEU A 12 -14.01 -6.46 -11.05
CA LEU A 12 -13.06 -5.36 -10.83
C LEU A 12 -13.19 -4.81 -9.41
N VAL A 13 -14.42 -4.61 -8.92
CA VAL A 13 -14.66 -4.18 -7.53
C VAL A 13 -14.16 -5.22 -6.53
N ILE A 14 -14.48 -6.50 -6.74
CA ILE A 14 -14.01 -7.59 -5.87
C ILE A 14 -12.49 -7.68 -5.87
N GLY A 15 -11.86 -7.58 -7.04
CA GLY A 15 -10.40 -7.54 -7.17
C GLY A 15 -9.78 -6.36 -6.43
N GLY A 16 -10.38 -5.18 -6.54
CA GLY A 16 -9.97 -4.00 -5.78
C GLY A 16 -10.07 -4.21 -4.27
N ILE A 17 -11.18 -4.77 -3.79
CA ILE A 17 -11.36 -5.09 -2.36
C ILE A 17 -10.34 -6.12 -1.90
N ALA A 18 -10.07 -7.16 -2.71
CA ALA A 18 -9.07 -8.18 -2.38
C ALA A 18 -7.65 -7.59 -2.29
N LEU A 19 -7.29 -6.69 -3.20
CA LEU A 19 -6.00 -5.98 -3.16
C LEU A 19 -5.88 -5.12 -1.90
N VAL A 20 -6.93 -4.36 -1.56
CA VAL A 20 -6.96 -3.57 -0.32
C VAL A 20 -6.82 -4.48 0.89
N GLY A 21 -7.59 -5.57 0.96
CA GLY A 21 -7.51 -6.55 2.03
C GLY A 21 -6.09 -7.11 2.19
N TYR A 22 -5.47 -7.52 1.08
CA TYR A 22 -4.10 -8.02 1.08
C TYR A 22 -3.07 -6.97 1.52
N ALA A 23 -3.26 -5.68 1.22
CA ALA A 23 -2.38 -4.64 1.72
C ALA A 23 -2.40 -4.54 3.26
N TYR A 24 -3.55 -4.83 3.90
CA TYR A 24 -3.67 -4.85 5.36
C TYR A 24 -3.18 -6.15 5.99
N VAL A 25 -3.51 -7.31 5.39
CA VAL A 25 -3.16 -8.61 6.00
C VAL A 25 -1.82 -9.18 5.52
N GLY A 26 -1.30 -8.70 4.39
CA GLY A 26 -0.06 -9.15 3.77
C GLY A 26 1.17 -9.12 4.71
N PRO A 27 1.33 -8.12 5.61
CA PRO A 27 2.42 -8.13 6.58
C PRO A 27 2.39 -9.33 7.53
N PHE A 28 1.21 -9.89 7.86
CA PHE A 28 1.10 -11.11 8.66
C PHE A 28 1.56 -12.37 7.91
N PHE A 29 1.58 -12.33 6.57
CA PHE A 29 2.08 -13.40 5.72
C PHE A 29 3.54 -13.19 5.27
N GLY A 30 4.22 -12.18 5.82
CA GLY A 30 5.63 -11.89 5.51
C GLY A 30 5.85 -11.00 4.29
N ALA A 31 4.80 -10.35 3.76
CA ALA A 31 4.98 -9.32 2.74
C ALA A 31 5.40 -7.99 3.39
N ASP A 32 6.53 -7.41 2.98
CA ASP A 32 6.95 -6.08 3.43
C ASP A 32 6.61 -5.05 2.35
N PHE A 33 5.75 -4.09 2.71
CA PHE A 33 5.34 -2.98 1.86
C PHE A 33 6.00 -1.66 2.27
N SER A 34 6.89 -1.70 3.25
CA SER A 34 7.60 -0.53 3.75
C SER A 34 8.63 -0.04 2.73
N PRO A 35 8.79 1.28 2.55
CA PRO A 35 9.90 1.78 1.75
C PRO A 35 11.23 1.42 2.43
N PRO A 36 12.30 1.17 1.64
CA PRO A 36 13.63 0.99 2.19
C PRO A 36 14.02 2.22 3.03
N GLN A 37 14.37 2.00 4.30
CA GLN A 37 14.76 3.08 5.18
C GLN A 37 16.26 3.37 5.02
N THR A 38 16.59 4.63 4.78
CA THR A 38 17.96 5.13 4.78
C THR A 38 18.17 6.09 5.93
N GLU A 39 19.30 5.97 6.60
CA GLU A 39 19.65 6.90 7.65
C GLU A 39 20.11 8.23 7.03
N ILE A 40 19.44 9.33 7.41
CA ILE A 40 19.83 10.68 7.01
C ILE A 40 20.31 11.40 8.26
N ARG A 41 21.59 11.81 8.26
CA ARG A 41 22.19 12.64 9.31
C ARG A 41 22.56 13.98 8.71
N GLN A 42 22.02 15.06 9.26
CA GLN A 42 22.42 16.42 8.93
C GLN A 42 22.94 17.11 10.19
N PRO A 43 24.14 17.73 10.13
CA PRO A 43 24.62 18.55 11.23
C PRO A 43 23.69 19.75 11.40
N VAL A 44 23.37 20.07 12.65
CA VAL A 44 22.60 21.26 13.02
C VAL A 44 23.50 22.14 13.87
N GLU A 45 23.67 23.39 13.45
CA GLU A 45 24.32 24.43 14.25
C GLU A 45 23.36 24.81 15.38
N LEU A 46 23.76 24.57 16.64
CA LEU A 46 23.00 24.97 17.82
C LEU A 46 23.57 26.30 18.32
N ASP A 47 22.78 27.36 18.21
CA ASP A 47 23.12 28.67 18.79
C ASP A 47 22.88 28.62 20.30
N ALA A 48 23.96 28.62 21.08
CA ALA A 48 23.93 28.70 22.53
C ALA A 48 24.28 30.14 22.93
N ASN A 49 23.25 30.91 23.28
CA ASN A 49 23.37 32.25 23.87
C ASN A 49 24.09 32.19 25.23
#